data_AF-A0A7D9LHF2-F1
#
_entry.id   AF-A0A7D9LHF2-F1
#
_cell.length_a   1.000
_cell.length_b   1.000
_cell.length_c   1.000
_cell.angle_alpha   90.00
_cell.angle_beta   90.00
_cell.angle_gamma   90.00
#
_symmetry.space_group_name_H-M   'P 1'
#
loop_
_entity.id
_entity.type
_entity.pdbx_description
1 polymer ?
#
loop_
_entity_poly.entity_id
_entity_poly.type
_entity_poly.pdbx_seq_one_letter_code
_entity_poly.pdbx_strand_id
1 'polypeptide(L)'
;DINECTATPPKCTGEDKRCVNYPGAYRCNCISPRQQLTKDGSACINVSASVRGKIQIINLPFIPAYSDTSSSEYFETTQRITSQLTRNYQETPTMRFFFHSVMMIRLL
;
A
#
# COMPACT_ATOMS: atom_id res chain seq x y z
N ASP A 1 7.40 15.43 -11.99
CA ASP A 1 6.21 14.58 -11.80
C ASP A 1 4.95 15.44 -11.74
N ILE A 2 3.79 14.91 -12.09
CA ILE A 2 2.48 15.59 -12.03
C ILE A 2 1.66 15.02 -10.88
N ASN A 3 0.90 15.85 -10.17
CA ASN A 3 0.05 15.36 -9.09
C ASN A 3 -1.25 14.73 -9.63
N GLU A 4 -1.29 13.41 -9.87
CA GLU A 4 -2.48 12.75 -10.42
C GLU A 4 -3.68 12.81 -9.49
N CYS A 5 -3.50 13.05 -8.19
CA CYS A 5 -4.61 13.27 -7.26
C CYS A 5 -5.38 14.56 -7.54
N THR A 6 -4.80 15.48 -8.31
CA THR A 6 -5.47 16.72 -8.77
C THR A 6 -6.12 16.58 -10.15
N ALA A 7 -6.07 15.39 -10.76
CA ALA A 7 -6.68 15.14 -12.04
C ALA A 7 -8.22 15.31 -11.99
N THR A 8 -8.77 15.79 -13.10
CA THR A 8 -10.22 15.86 -13.32
C THR A 8 -10.55 14.95 -14.52
N PRO A 9 -11.33 13.85 -14.34
CA PRO A 9 -11.99 13.42 -13.12
C PRO A 9 -11.03 12.86 -12.05
N PRO A 10 -11.44 12.84 -10.76
CA PRO A 10 -10.62 12.31 -9.67
C PRO A 10 -10.20 10.85 -9.91
N LYS A 11 -8.92 10.54 -9.63
CA LYS A 11 -8.38 9.18 -9.79
C LYS A 11 -8.94 8.17 -8.79
N CYS A 12 -9.22 8.61 -7.57
CA CYS A 12 -9.85 7.79 -6.53
C CYS A 12 -11.31 8.18 -6.43
N THR A 13 -12.22 7.24 -6.67
CA THR A 13 -13.67 7.45 -6.62
C THR A 13 -14.25 6.98 -5.29
N GLY A 14 -15.08 7.81 -4.65
CA GLY A 14 -15.71 7.53 -3.36
C GLY A 14 -15.20 8.44 -2.24
N GLU A 15 -16.12 8.87 -1.36
CA GLU A 15 -15.83 9.80 -0.25
C GLU A 15 -15.04 9.14 0.89
N ASP A 16 -15.01 7.82 0.95
CA ASP A 16 -14.30 7.01 1.94
C ASP A 16 -12.82 6.77 1.58
N LYS A 17 -12.36 7.31 0.45
CA LYS A 17 -11.01 7.12 -0.09
C LYS A 17 -10.24 8.43 -0.16
N ARG A 18 -8.93 8.35 0.08
CA ARG A 18 -7.96 9.41 -0.15
C ARG A 18 -6.97 9.01 -1.22
N CYS A 19 -6.67 9.94 -2.11
CA CYS A 19 -5.57 9.79 -3.06
C CYS A 19 -4.25 10.24 -2.40
N VAL A 20 -3.20 9.47 -2.63
CA VAL A 20 -1.84 9.81 -2.23
C VAL A 20 -0.98 9.84 -3.48
N ASN A 21 -0.37 11.00 -3.74
CA ASN A 21 0.50 11.23 -4.89
C ASN A 21 1.91 10.70 -4.63
N TYR A 22 2.52 10.08 -5.63
CA TYR A 22 3.90 9.65 -5.63
C TYR A 22 4.55 10.02 -6.96
N PRO A 23 5.87 10.23 -7.03
CA PRO A 23 6.53 10.44 -8.30
C PRO A 23 6.32 9.31 -9.31
N GLY A 24 5.64 9.66 -10.40
CA GLY A 24 5.27 8.75 -11.49
C GLY A 24 4.06 7.86 -11.22
N ALA A 25 3.36 8.02 -10.08
CA ALA A 25 2.25 7.15 -9.70
C ALA A 25 1.33 7.73 -8.61
N TYR A 26 0.17 7.10 -8.42
CA TYR A 26 -0.72 7.41 -7.30
C TYR A 26 -1.23 6.15 -6.61
N ARG A 27 -1.69 6.26 -5.36
CA ARG A 27 -2.47 5.19 -4.69
C ARG A 27 -3.73 5.74 -4.06
N CYS A 28 -4.79 4.96 -4.16
CA CYS A 28 -6.00 5.16 -3.38
C CYS A 28 -5.91 4.35 -2.08
N ASN A 29 -6.17 5.01 -0.96
CA ASN A 29 -6.24 4.39 0.36
C ASN A 29 -7.58 4.72 0.99
N CYS A 30 -8.06 3.88 1.90
CA CYS A 30 -9.18 4.26 2.74
C CYS A 30 -8.77 5.38 3.69
N ILE A 31 -9.69 6.31 3.95
CA ILE A 31 -9.49 7.39 4.93
C ILE A 31 -9.41 6.80 6.33
N SER A 32 -10.31 5.85 6.64
CA SER A 32 -10.32 5.17 7.93
C SER A 32 -9.11 4.21 8.04
N PRO A 33 -8.30 4.32 9.10
CA PRO A 33 -7.20 3.39 9.33
C PRO A 33 -7.68 1.98 9.70
N ARG A 34 -8.98 1.81 10.00
CA ARG A 34 -9.63 0.52 10.23
C ARG A 34 -10.18 -0.11 8.95
N GLN A 35 -10.05 0.56 7.80
CA GLN A 35 -10.56 0.05 6.55
C GLN A 35 -9.44 -0.13 5.53
N GLN A 36 -9.68 -1.04 4.58
CA GLN A 36 -8.74 -1.32 3.51
C GLN A 36 -9.48 -1.43 2.18
N LEU A 37 -8.81 -0.95 1.14
CA LEU A 37 -9.37 -0.92 -0.20
C LEU A 37 -9.42 -2.35 -0.74
N THR A 38 -10.55 -2.73 -1.33
CA THR A 38 -10.70 -4.02 -2.01
C THR A 38 -9.73 -4.12 -3.19
N LYS A 39 -9.41 -5.36 -3.64
CA LYS A 39 -8.44 -5.62 -4.72
C LYS A 39 -8.77 -4.90 -6.03
N ASP A 40 -10.05 -4.74 -6.30
CA ASP A 40 -10.63 -4.06 -7.46
C ASP A 40 -10.75 -2.54 -7.27
N GLY A 41 -10.34 -2.00 -6.11
CA GLY A 41 -10.36 -0.56 -5.84
C GLY A 41 -11.75 0.02 -5.55
N SER A 42 -12.78 -0.82 -5.48
CA SER A 42 -14.18 -0.39 -5.47
C SER A 42 -14.68 0.07 -4.10
N ALA A 43 -14.27 -0.57 -3.00
CA ALA A 43 -14.82 -0.31 -1.67
C ALA A 43 -13.79 -0.34 -0.54
N CYS A 44 -14.07 0.38 0.55
CA CYS A 44 -13.32 0.29 1.81
C CYS A 44 -14.02 -0.64 2.81
N ILE A 45 -13.42 -1.80 3.08
CA ILE A 45 -13.96 -2.80 4.00
C ILE A 45 -13.27 -2.75 5.35
N ASN A 46 -13.99 -3.03 6.43
CA ASN A 46 -13.43 -3.07 7.78
C ASN A 46 -12.39 -4.18 7.89
N VAL A 47 -11.20 -3.81 8.34
CA VAL A 47 -10.15 -4.73 8.78
C VAL A 47 -10.43 -5.01 10.25
N SER A 48 -10.95 -6.20 10.52
CA SER A 48 -11.38 -6.62 11.87
C SER A 48 -10.22 -6.67 12.88
N ALA A 49 -8.96 -6.81 12.43
CA ALA A 49 -7.75 -6.60 13.24
C ALA A 49 -6.52 -6.36 12.35
N SER A 50 -5.67 -5.40 12.72
CA SER A 50 -4.35 -5.22 12.10
C SER A 50 -3.24 -5.61 13.08
N VAL A 51 -2.23 -6.32 12.58
CA VAL A 51 -1.04 -6.68 13.35
C VAL A 51 0.13 -5.87 12.80
N ARG A 52 0.89 -5.23 13.70
CA ARG A 52 2.09 -4.48 13.34
C ARG A 52 3.33 -5.30 13.67
N GLY A 53 4.25 -5.39 12.71
CA GLY A 53 5.51 -6.10 12.85
C GLY A 53 6.68 -5.34 12.21
N LYS A 54 7.87 -5.94 12.34
CA LYS A 54 9.09 -5.54 11.64
C LYS A 54 9.66 -6.77 10.96
N ILE A 55 10.12 -6.61 9.72
CA ILE A 55 10.80 -7.65 8.96
C ILE A 55 12.13 -7.10 8.46
N GLN A 56 13.13 -7.96 8.38
CA GLN A 56 14.41 -7.62 7.77
C GLN A 56 14.48 -8.25 6.38
N ILE A 57 14.83 -7.45 5.38
CA ILE A 57 14.93 -7.91 3.99
C ILE A 57 16.40 -8.11 3.66
N ILE A 58 16.84 -9.37 3.64
CA ILE A 58 18.26 -9.74 3.60
C ILE A 58 18.95 -9.24 2.32
N ASN A 59 18.26 -9.28 1.18
CA ASN A 59 18.83 -8.95 -0.14
C ASN A 59 18.35 -7.59 -0.68
N LEU A 60 18.11 -6.62 0.21
CA LEU A 60 17.73 -5.26 -0.16
C LEU A 60 18.80 -4.28 0.33
N PRO A 61 19.69 -3.77 -0.55
CA PRO A 61 20.67 -2.78 -0.14
C PRO A 61 19.97 -1.47 0.25
N PHE A 62 20.42 -0.85 1.34
CA PHE A 62 19.92 0.48 1.72
C PHE A 62 20.43 1.53 0.73
N ILE A 63 19.51 2.36 0.24
CA ILE A 63 19.83 3.58 -0.53
C ILE A 63 19.15 4.79 0.13
N PRO A 64 19.74 6.00 0.04
CA PRO A 64 19.17 7.20 0.68
C PRO A 64 17.72 7.50 0.28
N ALA A 65 17.34 7.15 -0.95
CA ALA A 65 15.97 7.32 -1.47
C ALA A 65 14.91 6.61 -0.60
N TYR A 66 15.25 5.53 0.11
CA TYR A 66 14.30 4.84 1.00
C TYR A 66 13.88 5.66 2.23
N SER A 67 14.63 6.69 2.58
CA SER A 67 14.22 7.63 3.64
C SER A 67 13.23 8.71 3.13
N ASP A 68 13.07 8.83 1.82
CA ASP A 68 12.14 9.75 1.18
C ASP A 68 10.92 8.99 0.65
N THR A 69 9.77 9.15 1.32
CA THR A 69 8.50 8.53 0.91
C THR A 69 7.97 9.03 -0.43
N SER A 70 8.51 10.13 -0.93
CA SER A 70 8.25 10.65 -2.26
C SER A 70 9.27 10.18 -3.31
N SER A 71 10.26 9.35 -2.99
CA SER A 71 11.11 8.82 -4.06
C SER A 71 10.40 7.71 -4.86
N SER A 72 10.70 7.64 -6.16
CA SER A 72 10.26 6.54 -7.03
C SER A 72 10.78 5.19 -6.51
N GLU A 73 12.01 5.16 -6.01
CA GLU A 73 12.67 3.96 -5.51
C GLU A 73 11.97 3.41 -4.27
N TYR A 74 11.58 4.29 -3.33
CA TYR A 74 10.76 3.91 -2.18
C TYR A 74 9.42 3.35 -2.66
N PHE A 75 8.75 4.05 -3.58
CA PHE A 75 7.44 3.63 -4.07
C PHE A 75 7.47 2.25 -4.72
N GLU A 76 8.35 2.05 -5.71
CA GLU A 76 8.49 0.80 -6.46
C GLU A 76 8.90 -0.36 -5.56
N THR A 77 9.89 -0.12 -4.71
CA THR A 77 10.40 -1.13 -3.77
C THR A 77 9.30 -1.54 -2.80
N THR A 78 8.62 -0.56 -2.21
CA THR A 78 7.55 -0.86 -1.25
C THR A 78 6.37 -1.55 -1.91
N GLN A 79 5.98 -1.15 -3.12
CA GLN A 79 4.93 -1.80 -3.90
C GLN A 79 5.24 -3.28 -4.13
N ARG A 80 6.45 -3.56 -4.59
CA ARG A 80 6.90 -4.91 -4.93
C ARG A 80 6.84 -5.81 -3.70
N ILE A 81 7.40 -5.34 -2.58
CA ILE A 81 7.43 -6.10 -1.32
C ILE A 81 6.01 -6.31 -0.77
N THR A 82 5.17 -5.26 -0.69
CA THR A 82 3.81 -5.40 -0.18
C THR A 82 2.96 -6.32 -1.04
N SER A 83 3.14 -6.26 -2.36
CA SER A 83 2.43 -7.14 -3.31
C SER A 83 2.82 -8.61 -3.12
N GLN A 84 4.12 -8.90 -3.05
CA GLN A 84 4.61 -10.26 -2.84
C GLN A 84 4.20 -10.85 -1.49
N LEU A 85 4.34 -10.09 -0.40
CA LEU A 85 3.92 -10.53 0.92
C LEU A 85 2.41 -10.78 0.95
N THR A 86 1.63 -9.82 0.43
CA THR A 86 0.17 -9.95 0.38
C THR A 86 -0.24 -11.22 -0.37
N ARG A 87 0.37 -11.48 -1.53
CA ARG A 87 0.13 -12.70 -2.30
C ARG A 87 0.47 -13.96 -1.50
N ASN A 88 1.64 -14.02 -0.88
CA ASN A 88 2.08 -15.18 -0.10
C ASN A 88 1.10 -15.52 1.04
N TYR A 89 0.69 -14.51 1.83
CA TYR A 89 -0.28 -14.71 2.90
C TYR A 89 -1.68 -15.10 2.39
N GLN A 90 -2.11 -14.56 1.25
CA GLN A 90 -3.37 -14.94 0.63
C GLN A 90 -3.35 -16.35 0.02
N GLU A 91 -2.19 -16.86 -0.39
CA GLU A 91 -2.02 -18.23 -0.87
C GLU A 91 -1.87 -19.24 0.29
N THR A 92 -1.62 -18.77 1.51
CA THR A 92 -1.50 -19.61 2.71
C THR A 92 -2.87 -20.09 3.19
N PRO A 93 -3.17 -21.40 3.27
CA PRO A 93 -4.51 -21.93 3.57
C PRO A 93 -5.13 -21.43 4.87
N THR A 94 -4.33 -21.24 5.92
CA THR A 94 -4.78 -20.76 7.23
C THR A 94 -5.12 -19.27 7.24
N MET A 95 -4.54 -18.49 6.32
CA MET A 95 -4.66 -17.03 6.31
C MET A 95 -5.51 -16.51 5.15
N ARG A 96 -5.69 -17.27 4.06
CA ARG A 96 -6.38 -16.83 2.83
C ARG A 96 -7.77 -16.20 3.03
N PHE A 97 -8.48 -16.60 4.09
CA PHE A 97 -9.84 -16.12 4.39
C PHE A 97 -9.89 -14.93 5.33
N PHE A 98 -8.82 -14.67 6.09
CA PHE A 98 -8.80 -13.64 7.15
C PHE A 98 -7.79 -12.54 6.85
N PHE A 99 -6.78 -12.85 6.04
CA PHE A 99 -5.73 -11.92 5.68
C PHE A 99 -6.12 -11.16 4.41
N HIS A 100 -6.13 -9.83 4.52
CA HIS A 100 -6.45 -8.96 3.39
C HIS A 100 -5.19 -8.45 2.69
N SER A 101 -4.35 -7.65 3.35
CA SER A 101 -3.07 -7.22 2.78
C SER A 101 -2.08 -6.73 3.83
N VAL A 102 -0.83 -6.56 3.39
CA VAL A 102 0.24 -5.89 4.13
C VAL A 102 0.42 -4.47 3.60
N MET A 103 0.52 -3.51 4.52
CA MET A 103 0.96 -2.16 4.23
C MET A 103 2.30 -1.91 4.92
N MET A 104 3.28 -1.36 4.19
CA MET A 104 4.52 -0.89 4.78
C MET A 104 4.41 0.58 5.19
N ILE A 105 4.72 0.84 6.45
CA ILE A 105 4.67 2.20 7.03
C ILE A 105 6.01 2.91 6.85
N ARG A 106 7.12 2.17 6.90
CA ARG A 106 8.49 2.67 6.73
C ARG A 106 9.38 1.58 6.12
N LEU A 107 10.35 2.01 5.33
CA LEU A 107 11.48 1.21 4.85
C LEU A 107 12.74 1.90 5.36
N LEU A 108 13.54 1.20 6.16
CA LEU A 108 14.77 1.69 6.78
C LEU A 108 15.89 0.70 6.51
#